data_AF-A0A8B5XF62-F1
#
_entry.id   AF-A0A8B5XF62-F1
#
_cell.length_a   1.000
_cell.length_b   1.000
_cell.length_c   1.000
_cell.angle_alpha   90.00
_cell.angle_beta   90.00
_cell.angle_gamma   90.00
#
_symmetry.space_group_name_H-M   'P 1'
#
loop_
_entity.id
_entity.type
_entity.pdbx_description
1 polymer ?
#
loop_
_entity_poly.entity_id
_entity_poly.type
_entity_poly.pdbx_seq_one_letter_code
_entity_poly.pdbx_strand_id
1 'polypeptide(L)' 'MTREYIPRDPREMVEEELLRDLMERYPDLMPILDRMDINFEGLENRTLAEVARIRGYESGPMLDEVAHAIRTGRRQ' A
#
# COMPACT_ATOMS: atom_id res chain seq x y z
N MET A 1 -27.22 4.56 -9.21
CA MET A 1 -25.94 5.28 -9.03
C MET A 1 -24.81 4.28 -9.23
N THR A 2 -24.36 4.07 -10.47
CA THR A 2 -23.13 3.33 -10.72
C THR A 2 -21.99 4.29 -10.38
N ARG A 3 -21.35 4.12 -9.22
CA ARG A 3 -20.01 4.69 -9.02
C ARG A 3 -19.15 4.07 -10.11
N GLU A 4 -18.92 4.79 -11.20
CA GLU A 4 -17.90 4.43 -12.16
C GLU A 4 -16.58 4.36 -11.40
N TYR A 5 -16.08 3.15 -11.23
CA TYR A 5 -14.75 2.90 -10.73
C TYR A 5 -13.78 3.36 -11.82
N ILE A 6 -13.36 4.62 -11.74
CA ILE A 6 -12.16 5.06 -12.48
C ILE A 6 -11.00 4.32 -11.81
N PRO A 7 -10.22 3.49 -12.54
CA PRO A 7 -9.06 2.86 -11.94
C PRO A 7 -8.08 3.97 -11.53
N ARG A 8 -8.05 4.30 -10.23
CA ARG A 8 -7.02 5.16 -9.65
C ARG A 8 -5.66 4.54 -9.93
N ASP A 9 -4.66 5.39 -10.20
CA ASP A 9 -3.28 4.92 -10.33
C ASP A 9 -2.92 4.16 -9.05
N PRO A 10 -2.41 2.91 -9.15
CA PRO A 10 -2.01 2.15 -7.97
C PRO A 10 -1.08 2.93 -7.05
N ARG A 11 -0.25 3.82 -7.60
CA ARG A 11 0.70 4.63 -6.85
C ARG A 11 0.04 5.74 -6.04
N GLU A 12 -0.97 6.41 -6.59
CA GLU A 12 -1.78 7.40 -5.86
C GLU A 12 -2.62 6.71 -4.78
N MET A 13 -3.25 5.58 -5.13
CA MET A 13 -4.05 4.79 -4.20
C MET A 13 -3.22 4.36 -2.97
N VAL A 14 -2.01 3.85 -3.18
CA VAL A 14 -1.11 3.40 -2.09
C VAL A 14 -0.64 4.55 -1.20
N GLU A 15 -0.56 5.77 -1.73
CA GLU A 15 -0.15 6.95 -0.97
C GLU A 15 -1.26 7.53 -0.09
N GLU A 16 -2.51 7.48 -0.58
CA GLU A 16 -3.67 8.06 0.09
C GLU A 16 -4.41 7.09 1.02
N GLU A 17 -4.35 5.79 0.75
CA GLU A 17 -5.13 4.79 1.47
C GLU A 17 -4.45 4.32 2.75
N LEU A 18 -5.29 3.94 3.74
CA LEU A 18 -4.81 3.38 4.99
C LEU A 18 -4.27 1.98 4.76
N LEU A 19 -3.25 1.62 5.54
CA LEU A 19 -2.61 0.31 5.47
C LEU A 19 -3.63 -0.81 5.66
N ARG A 20 -4.60 -0.65 6.58
CA ARG A 20 -5.67 -1.65 6.78
C ARG A 20 -6.52 -1.86 5.54
N ASP A 21 -6.86 -0.79 4.82
CA ASP A 21 -7.76 -0.85 3.68
C ASP A 21 -7.04 -1.44 2.47
N LEU A 22 -5.72 -1.21 2.37
CA LEU A 22 -4.85 -1.86 1.39
C LEU A 22 -4.71 -3.35 1.69
N MET A 23 -4.49 -3.72 2.94
CA MET A 23 -4.32 -5.12 3.35
C MET A 23 -5.60 -5.94 3.25
N GLU A 24 -6.76 -5.33 3.47
CA GLU A 24 -8.07 -5.97 3.25
C GLU A 24 -8.29 -6.30 1.76
N ARG A 25 -7.85 -5.40 0.86
CA ARG A 25 -8.01 -5.57 -0.60
C ARG A 25 -6.91 -6.42 -1.23
N TYR A 26 -5.71 -6.37 -0.67
CA TYR A 26 -4.50 -6.99 -1.19
C TYR A 26 -3.74 -7.70 -0.06
N PRO A 27 -4.27 -8.85 0.43
CA PRO A 27 -3.61 -9.61 1.49
C PRO A 27 -2.23 -10.16 1.07
N ASP A 28 -1.97 -10.23 -0.23
CA ASP A 28 -0.67 -10.55 -0.84
C ASP A 28 0.41 -9.47 -0.60
N LEU A 29 0.03 -8.29 -0.09
CA LEU A 29 0.99 -7.29 0.36
C LEU A 29 1.69 -7.65 1.67
N MET A 30 1.15 -8.58 2.47
CA MET A 30 1.76 -8.99 3.74
C MET A 30 3.25 -9.38 3.62
N PRO A 31 3.65 -10.30 2.73
CA PRO A 31 5.07 -10.64 2.54
C PRO A 31 5.93 -9.48 2.01
N ILE A 32 5.33 -8.46 1.38
CA ILE A 32 6.07 -7.28 0.91
C ILE A 32 6.35 -6.34 2.07
N LEU A 33 5.34 -6.08 2.91
CA LEU A 33 5.49 -5.28 4.12
C LEU A 33 6.48 -5.92 5.10
N ASP A 34 6.43 -7.25 5.26
CA ASP A 34 7.36 -8.00 6.11
C ASP A 34 8.82 -7.86 5.64
N ARG A 35 9.08 -7.96 4.32
CA ARG A 35 10.42 -7.72 3.74
C ARG A 35 10.94 -6.29 3.97
N MET A 36 10.04 -5.33 4.15
CA MET A 36 10.37 -3.92 4.43
C MET A 36 10.52 -3.61 5.92
N ASP A 37 10.44 -4.61 6.81
CA ASP A 37 10.41 -4.43 8.27
C ASP A 37 9.23 -3.53 8.74
N ILE A 38 8.10 -3.61 8.01
CA ILE A 38 6.87 -2.90 8.35
C ILE A 38 5.95 -3.87 9.08
N ASN A 39 5.95 -3.78 10.41
CA ASN A 39 4.94 -4.47 11.21
C ASN A 39 3.59 -3.76 11.05
N PHE A 40 2.60 -4.47 10.52
CA PHE A 40 1.24 -3.98 10.33
C PHE A 40 0.58 -3.55 11.66
N GLU A 41 0.91 -4.24 12.75
CA GLU A 41 0.33 -3.99 14.07
C GLU A 41 0.67 -2.58 14.58
N GLY A 42 -0.36 -1.78 14.87
CA GLY A 42 -0.24 -0.38 15.29
C GLY A 42 -0.08 0.64 14.14
N LEU A 43 0.02 0.18 12.89
CA LEU A 43 0.12 1.03 11.69
C LEU A 43 -1.12 0.96 10.79
N GLU A 44 -2.16 0.25 11.21
CA GLU A 44 -3.37 -0.05 10.44
C GLU A 44 -4.09 1.23 9.98
N ASN A 45 -4.02 2.27 10.81
CA ASN A 45 -4.65 3.57 10.58
C ASN A 45 -3.69 4.63 10.03
N ARG A 46 -2.57 4.20 9.43
CA ARG A 46 -1.58 5.06 8.78
C ARG A 46 -1.50 4.77 7.29
N THR A 47 -1.13 5.76 6.49
CA THR A 47 -0.79 5.50 5.07
C THR A 47 0.65 4.99 4.97
N LEU A 48 1.01 4.33 3.86
CA LEU A 48 2.39 3.89 3.63
C LEU A 48 3.38 5.07 3.68
N ALA A 49 2.98 6.25 3.19
CA ALA A 49 3.81 7.45 3.24
C ALA A 49 4.09 7.90 4.68
N GLU A 50 3.08 7.85 5.55
CA GLU A 50 3.25 8.13 6.97
C GLU A 50 4.16 7.11 7.66
N VAL A 51 4.00 5.82 7.33
CA VAL A 51 4.83 4.74 7.86
C VAL A 51 6.30 4.95 7.47
N ALA A 52 6.57 5.25 6.19
CA ALA A 52 7.91 5.54 5.71
C ALA A 52 8.54 6.71 6.49
N ARG A 53 7.78 7.80 6.71
CA ARG A 53 8.24 8.95 7.48
C ARG A 53 8.56 8.60 8.94
N ILE A 54 7.73 7.80 9.61
CA ILE A 54 7.95 7.37 11.00
C ILE A 54 9.24 6.54 11.12
N ARG A 55 9.51 5.70 10.12
CA ARG A 55 10.69 4.84 10.08
C ARG A 55 11.95 5.53 9.54
N GLY A 56 11.83 6.75 9.04
CA GLY A 56 12.94 7.48 8.42
C GLY A 56 13.32 6.96 7.03
N TYR A 57 12.40 6.27 6.36
CA TYR A 57 12.56 5.80 4.98
C TYR A 57 12.10 6.84 3.98
N GLU A 58 12.68 6.79 2.78
CA GLU A 58 12.14 7.49 1.63
C GLU A 58 10.83 6.83 1.21
N SER A 59 9.74 7.59 1.22
CA SER A 59 8.41 7.07 0.89
C SER A 59 8.30 6.64 -0.58
N GLY A 60 9.01 7.30 -1.50
CA GLY A 60 8.95 7.02 -2.94
C GLY A 60 9.17 5.55 -3.31
N PRO A 61 10.36 4.98 -3.04
CA PRO A 61 10.67 3.58 -3.36
C PRO A 61 9.69 2.58 -2.72
N MET A 62 9.27 2.83 -1.48
CA MET A 62 8.35 1.98 -0.74
C MET A 62 6.94 1.99 -1.37
N LEU A 63 6.44 3.17 -1.72
CA LEU A 63 5.16 3.34 -2.41
C LEU A 63 5.21 2.73 -3.81
N ASP A 64 6.34 2.85 -4.53
CA ASP A 64 6.53 2.28 -5.86
C ASP A 64 6.55 0.74 -5.84
N GLU A 65 7.21 0.13 -4.86
CA GLU A 65 7.25 -1.33 -4.72
C GLU A 65 5.86 -1.91 -4.41
N VAL A 66 5.10 -1.29 -3.50
CA VAL A 66 3.73 -1.73 -3.20
C VAL A 66 2.78 -1.49 -4.38
N ALA A 67 2.89 -0.34 -5.05
CA ALA A 67 2.10 -0.06 -6.26
C ALA A 67 2.42 -1.04 -7.40
N HIS A 68 3.70 -1.42 -7.55
CA HIS A 68 4.12 -2.44 -8.50
C HIS A 68 3.49 -3.79 -8.18
N ALA A 69 3.52 -4.20 -6.91
CA ALA A 69 2.93 -5.46 -6.47
C ALA A 69 1.42 -5.53 -6.76
N ILE A 70 0.66 -4.48 -6.44
CA ILE A 70 -0.77 -4.38 -6.77
C ILE A 70 -0.99 -4.51 -8.29
N ARG A 71 -0.14 -3.86 -9.09
CA ARG A 71 -0.23 -3.90 -10.55
C ARG A 71 0.03 -5.30 -11.11
N THR A 72 1.00 -6.02 -10.56
CA THR A 72 1.36 -7.38 -11.02
C THR A 72 0.48 -8.48 -10.43
N GLY A 73 -0.02 -8.31 -9.20
CA GLY A 73 -0.89 -9.26 -8.51
C GLY A 73 -2.26 -9.43 -9.17
N ARG A 74 -2.77 -8.39 -9.86
CA ARG A 74 -4.02 -8.44 -10.64
C ARG A 74 -3.97 -9.29 -11.92
N ARG A 75 -2.81 -9.89 -12.27
CA ARG A 75 -2.64 -10.68 -13.51
C ARG A 75 -2.74 -12.21 -13.31
N GLN A 76 -3.03 -12.68 -12.10
CA GLN A 76 -3.19 -14.11 -11.79
C GLN A 76 -4.66 -14.48 -11.61
#